data_AF-A0A2V6ZCE6-F1
#
_entry.id   AF-A0A2V6ZCE6-F1
#
_cell.length_a   1.000
_cell.length_b   1.000
_cell.length_c   1.000
_cell.angle_alpha   90.00
_cell.angle_beta   90.00
_cell.angle_gamma   90.00
#
_symmetry.space_group_name_H-M   'P 1'
#
loop_
_entity.id
_entity.type
_entity.pdbx_description
1 polymer ?
#
loop_
_entity_poly.entity_id
_entity_poly.type
_entity_poly.pdbx_seq_one_letter_code
_entity_poly.pdbx_strand_id
1 'polypeptide(L)'
;MQGERGALTFVREVGFCSTFYRFPEGVACLWEAVAGRANPRWPRHSHHDAGIGLTWELKDTLPARKRVYYGKLLKGHPLLVALDLFP
;
A
#
# COMPACT_ATOMS: atom_id res chain seq x y z
N MET A 1 6.37 -9.41 -2.79
CA MET A 1 6.18 -8.96 -1.39
C MET A 1 5.42 -10.06 -0.64
N GLN A 2 5.75 -10.39 0.61
CA GLN A 2 5.00 -11.36 1.43
C GLN A 2 4.76 -10.81 2.84
N GLY A 3 3.49 -10.63 3.21
CA GLY A 3 3.05 -10.22 4.55
C GLY A 3 3.56 -8.84 5.01
N GLU A 4 3.35 -8.55 6.29
CA GLU A 4 3.63 -7.23 6.87
C GLU A 4 5.09 -6.81 6.82
N ARG A 5 6.03 -7.75 7.05
CA ARG A 5 7.45 -7.41 7.03
C ARG A 5 7.89 -6.94 5.65
N GLY A 6 7.47 -7.65 4.60
CA GLY A 6 7.72 -7.25 3.23
C GLY A 6 7.04 -5.92 2.87
N ALA A 7 5.81 -5.71 3.34
CA ALA A 7 5.09 -4.47 3.13
C ALA A 7 5.77 -3.27 3.81
N LEU A 8 6.22 -3.42 5.05
CA LEU A 8 6.94 -2.37 5.76
C LEU A 8 8.27 -2.04 5.11
N THR A 9 9.04 -3.05 4.67
CA THR A 9 10.28 -2.84 3.91
C THR A 9 10.00 -2.05 2.64
N PHE A 10 8.98 -2.44 1.87
CA PHE A 10 8.58 -1.71 0.67
C PHE A 10 8.25 -0.25 0.96
N VAL A 11 7.39 0.05 1.94
CA VAL A 11 7.01 1.44 2.28
C VAL A 11 8.24 2.27 2.64
N ARG A 12 9.20 1.70 3.39
CA ARG A 12 10.45 2.37 3.74
C ARG A 12 11.34 2.62 2.52
N GLU A 13 11.44 1.66 1.61
CA GLU A 13 12.24 1.80 0.38
C GLU A 13 11.69 2.86 -0.57
N VAL A 14 10.36 2.98 -0.70
CA VAL A 14 9.73 3.98 -1.58
C VAL A 14 9.41 5.30 -0.87
N GLY A 15 9.58 5.37 0.46
CA GLY A 15 9.20 6.50 1.30
C GLY A 15 7.69 6.60 1.56
N PHE A 16 6.87 6.56 0.52
CA PHE A 16 5.41 6.49 0.66
C PHE A 16 4.76 5.79 -0.54
N CYS A 17 3.57 5.22 -0.32
CA CYS A 17 2.80 4.58 -1.38
C CYS A 17 1.30 4.80 -1.18
N SER A 18 0.54 4.71 -2.28
CA SER A 18 -0.90 4.57 -2.20
C SER A 18 -1.31 3.16 -1.78
N THR A 19 -2.57 3.01 -1.39
CA THR A 19 -3.15 1.69 -1.09
C THR A 19 -3.54 0.95 -2.37
N PHE A 20 -4.56 1.44 -3.09
CA PHE A 20 -5.05 0.85 -4.34
C PHE A 20 -5.00 1.81 -5.54
N TYR A 21 -4.89 3.12 -5.29
CA TYR A 21 -4.97 4.12 -6.34
C TYR A 21 -3.64 4.26 -7.08
N ARG A 22 -3.64 4.09 -8.39
CA ARG A 22 -2.43 4.20 -9.20
C ARG A 22 -2.34 5.60 -9.77
N PHE A 23 -1.37 6.35 -9.29
CA PHE A 23 -1.13 7.71 -9.77
C PHE A 23 -0.45 7.67 -11.15
N PRO A 24 -0.91 8.45 -12.14
CA PRO A 24 -0.22 8.58 -13.41
C PRO A 24 1.19 9.19 -13.25
N GLU A 25 1.46 9.91 -12.17
CA GLU A 25 2.75 10.50 -11.84
C GLU A 25 3.79 9.47 -11.31
N GLY A 26 3.44 8.18 -11.25
CA GLY A 26 4.38 7.12 -10.88
C GLY A 26 4.58 6.91 -9.38
N VAL A 27 3.65 7.40 -8.54
CA VAL A 27 3.65 7.09 -7.10
C VAL A 27 3.45 5.58 -6.90
N ALA A 28 4.29 4.99 -6.05
CA ALA A 28 4.24 3.58 -5.72
C ALA A 28 2.86 3.17 -5.18
N CYS A 29 2.43 1.94 -5.48
CA CYS A 29 1.13 1.40 -5.05
C CYS A 29 1.31 0.08 -4.30
N LEU A 30 0.75 -0.01 -3.09
CA LEU A 30 0.83 -1.21 -2.26
C LEU A 30 0.21 -2.41 -2.96
N TRP A 31 -0.96 -2.25 -3.60
CA TRP A 31 -1.61 -3.34 -4.31
C TRP A 31 -0.78 -3.90 -5.47
N GLU A 32 -0.08 -3.05 -6.23
CA GLU A 32 0.81 -3.51 -7.31
C GLU A 32 1.98 -4.33 -6.75
N ALA A 33 2.55 -3.88 -5.63
CA ALA A 33 3.64 -4.57 -4.95
C ALA A 33 3.20 -5.89 -4.30
N VAL A 34 1.97 -5.96 -3.77
CA VAL A 34 1.33 -7.20 -3.28
C VAL A 34 1.06 -8.15 -4.45
N ALA A 35 0.47 -7.65 -5.54
CA ALA A 35 0.18 -8.44 -6.74
C ALA A 35 1.45 -8.91 -7.49
N GLY A 36 2.61 -8.31 -7.19
CA GLY A 36 3.88 -8.63 -7.83
C GLY A 36 3.94 -8.25 -9.32
N ARG A 37 3.06 -7.35 -9.77
CA ARG A 37 3.00 -6.90 -11.16
C ARG A 37 2.44 -5.48 -11.25
N ALA A 38 2.90 -4.75 -12.26
CA ALA A 38 2.33 -3.46 -12.61
C ALA A 38 0.93 -3.62 -13.24
N ASN A 39 0.08 -2.62 -13.03
CA ASN A 39 -1.28 -2.52 -13.60
C ASN A 39 -2.11 -3.81 -13.44
N PRO A 40 -2.24 -4.39 -12.23
CA PRO A 40 -3.11 -5.52 -12.01
C PRO A 40 -4.54 -5.13 -12.36
N ARG A 41 -5.23 -5.99 -13.11
CA ARG A 41 -6.64 -5.81 -13.43
C ARG A 41 -7.48 -6.06 -12.17
N TRP A 42 -8.45 -5.19 -11.91
CA TRP A 42 -9.41 -5.41 -10.83
C TRP A 42 -10.18 -6.72 -11.09
N PRO A 43 -10.22 -7.65 -10.12
CA PRO A 43 -10.94 -8.91 -10.25
C PRO A 43 -12.45 -8.67 -10.26
N ARG A 44 -13.20 -9.54 -10.94
CA ARG A 44 -14.67 -9.47 -11.00
C ARG A 44 -15.31 -9.63 -9.61
N HIS A 45 -14.70 -10.44 -8.75
CA HIS A 45 -15.15 -10.67 -7.37
C HIS A 45 -14.03 -10.32 -6.38
N SER A 46 -13.92 -9.04 -6.03
CA SER A 46 -12.84 -8.52 -5.19
C SER A 46 -12.83 -9.04 -3.76
N HIS A 47 -13.97 -9.45 -3.21
CA HIS A 47 -14.07 -9.95 -1.84
C HIS A 47 -13.39 -11.31 -1.62
N HIS A 48 -13.12 -12.07 -2.68
CA HIS A 48 -12.44 -13.36 -2.61
C HIS A 48 -11.03 -13.33 -3.22
N ASP A 49 -10.57 -12.17 -3.65
CA ASP A 49 -9.23 -12.03 -4.23
C ASP A 49 -8.20 -11.90 -3.11
N ALA A 50 -7.25 -12.84 -3.06
CA ALA A 50 -6.24 -12.89 -2.01
C ALA A 50 -5.32 -11.65 -2.03
N GLY A 51 -5.03 -11.08 -3.21
CA GLY A 51 -4.18 -9.90 -3.32
C GLY A 51 -4.87 -8.65 -2.80
N ILE A 52 -6.16 -8.47 -3.11
CA ILE A 52 -6.98 -7.40 -2.56
C ILE A 52 -7.15 -7.56 -1.04
N GLY A 53 -7.52 -8.76 -0.60
CA GLY A 53 -7.69 -9.07 0.83
C GLY A 53 -6.42 -8.77 1.63
N LEU A 54 -5.27 -9.26 1.15
CA LEU A 54 -3.98 -8.97 1.77
C LEU A 54 -3.65 -7.47 1.75
N THR A 55 -3.96 -6.75 0.68
CA THR A 55 -3.71 -5.30 0.61
C THR A 55 -4.53 -4.53 1.66
N TRP A 56 -5.80 -4.91 1.87
CA TRP A 56 -6.64 -4.33 2.93
C TRP A 56 -6.08 -4.65 4.32
N GLU A 57 -5.72 -5.91 4.56
CA GLU A 57 -5.12 -6.33 5.83
C GLU A 57 -3.86 -5.50 6.14
N LEU A 58 -2.92 -5.41 5.20
CA LEU A 58 -1.67 -4.67 5.37
C LEU A 58 -1.88 -3.17 5.61
N LYS A 59 -2.80 -2.57 4.85
CA LYS A 59 -3.21 -1.18 5.02
C LYS A 59 -3.71 -0.91 6.43
N ASP A 60 -4.41 -1.85 7.06
CA ASP A 60 -5.00 -1.66 8.38
C ASP A 60 -4.01 -2.03 9.51
N THR A 61 -3.25 -3.12 9.35
CA THR A 61 -2.35 -3.61 10.40
C THR A 61 -1.09 -2.78 10.56
N LEU A 62 -0.48 -2.29 9.48
CA LEU A 62 0.73 -1.46 9.54
C LEU A 62 0.52 -0.17 10.36
N PRO A 63 -0.52 0.66 10.13
CA PRO A 63 -0.77 1.83 10.95
C PRO A 63 -1.31 1.47 12.34
N ALA A 64 -2.13 0.41 12.49
CA ALA A 64 -2.56 -0.04 13.81
C ALA A 64 -1.38 -0.40 14.72
N ARG A 65 -0.31 -0.96 14.14
CA ARG A 65 0.96 -1.27 14.81
C ARG A 65 1.94 -0.09 14.87
N LYS A 66 1.51 1.12 14.48
CA LYS A 66 2.31 2.34 14.45
C LYS A 66 3.63 2.17 13.70
N ARG A 67 3.62 1.42 12.59
CA ARG A 67 4.81 1.17 11.76
C ARG A 67 4.94 2.14 10.58
N VAL A 68 3.82 2.74 10.18
CA VAL A 68 3.71 3.73 9.10
C VAL A 68 2.67 4.77 9.53
N TYR A 69 2.73 5.97 8.95
CA TYR A 69 1.64 6.93 9.02
C TYR A 69 0.63 6.62 7.91
N TYR A 70 -0.65 6.58 8.23
CA TYR A 70 -1.73 6.40 7.26
C TYR A 70 -2.58 7.67 7.18
N GLY A 71 -2.76 8.21 5.97
CA GLY A 71 -3.50 9.46 5.77
C GLY A 71 -3.80 9.75 4.30
N LYS A 72 -4.49 10.86 4.05
CA LYS A 72 -4.91 11.30 2.70
C LYS A 72 -4.14 12.54 2.23
N LEU A 73 -2.83 12.39 2.02
CA LEU A 73 -1.93 13.54 1.79
C LEU A 73 -1.82 13.97 0.32
N LEU A 74 -2.03 13.05 -0.64
CA LEU A 74 -1.93 13.35 -2.07
C LEU A 74 -3.30 13.21 -2.74
N LYS A 75 -3.85 14.33 -3.22
CA LYS A 75 -5.15 14.41 -3.92
C LYS A 75 -6.31 13.69 -3.19
N GLY A 76 -6.26 13.63 -1.86
CA GLY A 76 -7.29 12.97 -1.03
C GLY A 76 -7.28 11.43 -1.07
N HIS A 77 -6.30 10.80 -1.71
CA HIS A 77 -6.20 9.34 -1.78
C HIS A 77 -5.49 8.75 -0.56
N PRO A 78 -5.87 7.54 -0.09
CA PRO A 78 -5.22 6.90 1.04
C PRO A 78 -3.78 6.49 0.72
N LEU A 79 -2.85 6.96 1.54
CA LEU A 79 -1.43 6.70 1.50
C LEU A 79 -0.93 6.05 2.79
N LEU A 80 0.17 5.30 2.67
CA LEU A 80 1.04 4.89 3.75
C LEU A 80 2.38 5.62 3.58
N VAL A 81 2.91 6.18 4.67
CA VAL A 81 4.15 6.97 4.68
C VAL A 81 5.11 6.37 5.71
N ALA A 82 6.36 6.18 5.32
CA ALA A 82 7.42 5.74 6.21
C ALA A 82 7.66 6.78 7.31
N LEU A 83 7.82 6.32 8.54
CA LEU A 83 7.86 7.22 9.71
C LEU A 83 9.13 8.07 9.78
N ASP A 84 10.22 7.62 9.16
CA ASP A 84 11.51 8.31 9.05
C ASP A 84 11.49 9.52 8.09
N LEU A 85 10.38 9.74 7.38
CA LEU A 85 10.17 10.97 6.59
C LEU A 85 9.59 12.13 7.42
N PHE A 86 9.15 11.88 8.66
CA PHE A 86 8.66 12.93 9.56
C PHE A 86 9.80 13.46 10.45
N PRO A 87 9.77 14.76 10.82
CA PRO A 87 10.77 15.38 11.68
C PRO A 87 10.74 14.90 13.13
#